data_AF-A0A4Q6AG98-F1
#
_entry.id   AF-A0A4Q6AG98-F1
#
_cell.length_a   1.000
_cell.length_b   1.000
_cell.length_c   1.000
_cell.angle_alpha   90.00
_cell.angle_beta   90.00
_cell.angle_gamma   90.00
#
_symmetry.space_group_name_H-M   'P 1'
#
loop_
_entity.id
_entity.type
_entity.pdbx_description
1 polymer ?
#
loop_
_entity_poly.entity_id
_entity_poly.type
_entity_poly.pdbx_seq_one_letter_code
_entity_poly.pdbx_strand_id
1 'polypeptide(L)'
;ADFIAKTFAPVEAAPAEKTRMMQYLGKGEIWAKASAFKTFQQNNPLSGDLSGTIDRLIVLRGGKDVAVPWEVQEKIMREVGVRPDEIVTLPELGHSLPWSIDQKVLETIRGEFSADHAVAAAKVAPAKTDSSKKVRIGYQPGSTPQNNVLSYLESHLVNFPDRVALRWVNTPDIQKWDGSHNSPLPHNEITYAQFGKMINTVAQGLRNLGIEKGDRVIIFLPMNTLMYTAMFAVQRLGAIAVFLDSWARSSHLGASASCAQPKAMISHKAAFDLIREVPEFSTMPLWIIAGPGNDGSYAAQLEKLLEVPGSTEVVPVESENTALITFTTGSSGTPKGANRTHRFLCAQHESLSQVVPYGPTDKDMPAFPIFSLNNLASGVTTILPAISLAAPSDRDSAAMVSQILHEKLTCTTLSPSMLNGVSAYCIANKIQLVSLRRVVTG
;
A
#
# COMPACT_ATOMS: atom_id res chain seq x y z
N ALA A 1 -1.56 -31.35 18.82
CA ALA A 1 -1.90 -32.34 17.78
C ALA A 1 -3.33 -32.11 17.26
N ASP A 2 -4.37 -32.15 18.10
CA ASP A 2 -5.77 -31.92 17.66
C ASP A 2 -6.10 -30.51 17.13
N PHE A 3 -5.39 -29.48 17.57
CA PHE A 3 -5.54 -28.13 17.03
C PHE A 3 -4.95 -27.99 15.61
N ILE A 4 -3.95 -28.81 15.27
CA ILE A 4 -3.28 -28.81 13.96
C ILE A 4 -4.11 -29.62 12.94
N ALA A 5 -4.71 -30.73 13.37
CA ALA A 5 -5.59 -31.55 12.53
C ALA A 5 -6.89 -30.84 12.11
N LYS A 6 -7.41 -29.93 12.94
CA LYS A 6 -8.63 -29.14 12.63
C LYS A 6 -8.37 -27.87 11.82
N THR A 7 -7.14 -27.36 11.79
CA THR A 7 -6.80 -26.09 11.11
C THR A 7 -6.30 -26.32 9.68
N PHE A 8 -5.76 -27.50 9.37
CA PHE A 8 -5.11 -27.79 8.10
C PHE A 8 -5.49 -29.15 7.50
N ALA A 9 -6.78 -29.50 7.53
CA ALA A 9 -7.25 -30.62 6.72
C ALA A 9 -7.18 -30.26 5.22
N PRO A 10 -6.69 -31.16 4.35
CA PRO A 10 -6.66 -30.94 2.91
C PRO A 10 -8.09 -30.79 2.39
N VAL A 11 -8.38 -29.70 1.70
CA VAL A 11 -9.62 -29.55 0.93
C VAL A 11 -9.44 -30.41 -0.32
N GLU A 12 -10.10 -31.57 -0.38
CA GLU A 12 -10.27 -32.28 -1.64
C GLU A 12 -11.10 -31.39 -2.59
N ALA A 13 -10.53 -31.05 -3.75
CA ALA A 13 -11.28 -30.38 -4.80
C ALA A 13 -12.47 -31.26 -5.20
N ALA A 14 -13.67 -30.68 -5.24
CA ALA A 14 -14.88 -31.40 -5.58
C ALA A 14 -14.73 -32.06 -6.97
N PRO A 15 -15.25 -33.29 -7.19
CA PRO A 15 -15.07 -34.04 -8.45
C PRO A 15 -15.43 -33.25 -9.73
N ALA A 16 -16.34 -32.28 -9.63
CA ALA A 16 -16.76 -31.42 -10.73
C ALA A 16 -15.66 -30.44 -11.22
N GLU A 17 -14.73 -30.00 -10.36
CA GLU A 17 -13.63 -29.10 -10.74
C GLU A 17 -12.52 -29.84 -11.49
N LYS A 18 -12.25 -31.09 -11.11
CA LYS A 18 -11.27 -31.96 -11.79
C LYS A 18 -11.74 -32.31 -13.21
N THR A 19 -13.04 -32.57 -13.39
CA THR A 19 -13.65 -32.80 -14.71
C THR A 19 -13.67 -31.53 -15.58
N ARG A 20 -13.92 -30.35 -14.99
CA ARG A 20 -13.83 -29.08 -15.73
C ARG A 20 -12.40 -28.79 -16.19
N MET A 21 -11.39 -28.95 -15.33
CA MET A 21 -9.98 -28.77 -15.70
C MET A 21 -9.54 -29.72 -16.81
N MET A 22 -9.94 -31.00 -16.75
CA MET A 22 -9.59 -31.97 -17.80
C MET A 22 -10.33 -31.69 -19.11
N GLN A 23 -11.57 -31.18 -19.06
CA GLN A 23 -12.29 -30.68 -20.24
C GLN A 23 -11.63 -29.42 -20.85
N TYR A 24 -10.99 -28.57 -20.04
CA TYR A 24 -10.21 -27.41 -20.50
C TYR A 24 -8.84 -27.79 -21.09
N LEU A 25 -8.25 -28.92 -20.67
CA LEU A 25 -6.98 -29.43 -21.20
C LEU A 25 -7.15 -30.21 -22.52
N GLY A 26 -8.32 -30.82 -22.74
CA GLY A 26 -8.59 -31.67 -23.92
C GLY A 26 -8.99 -30.94 -25.20
N LYS A 27 -9.21 -29.63 -25.16
CA LYS A 27 -9.47 -28.81 -26.36
C LYS A 27 -8.33 -27.80 -26.46
N GLY A 28 -7.51 -27.91 -27.50
CA GLY A 28 -6.33 -27.06 -27.78
C GLY A 28 -6.63 -25.57 -28.03
N GLU A 29 -7.54 -24.97 -27.28
CA GLU A 29 -8.02 -23.60 -27.38
C GLU A 29 -7.63 -22.74 -26.16
N ILE A 30 -6.53 -23.06 -25.47
CA ILE A 30 -5.93 -22.15 -24.48
C ILE A 30 -5.58 -20.78 -25.11
N TRP A 31 -5.41 -20.71 -26.43
CA TRP A 31 -4.97 -19.49 -27.11
C TRP A 31 -6.06 -18.52 -27.55
N ALA A 32 -7.36 -18.83 -27.40
CA ALA A 32 -8.43 -17.95 -27.90
C ALA A 32 -8.97 -16.94 -26.85
N LYS A 33 -8.90 -17.26 -25.55
CA LYS A 33 -9.26 -16.31 -24.46
C LYS A 33 -8.08 -15.87 -23.58
N ALA A 34 -6.89 -16.46 -23.78
CA ALA A 34 -5.62 -15.90 -23.31
C ALA A 34 -5.06 -14.80 -24.25
N SER A 35 -5.87 -14.29 -25.19
CA SER A 35 -5.51 -13.18 -26.07
C SER A 35 -5.44 -11.82 -25.37
N ALA A 36 -5.80 -11.72 -24.08
CA ALA A 36 -5.43 -10.60 -23.21
C ALA A 36 -4.05 -10.79 -22.51
N PHE A 37 -3.46 -11.98 -22.59
CA PHE A 37 -2.12 -12.31 -22.08
C PHE A 37 -1.02 -12.24 -23.14
N LYS A 38 -1.38 -11.99 -24.41
CA LYS A 38 -0.41 -11.83 -25.51
C LYS A 38 0.48 -10.59 -25.34
N THR A 39 0.08 -9.63 -24.50
CA THR A 39 0.90 -8.46 -24.13
C THR A 39 1.95 -8.78 -23.05
N PHE A 40 1.77 -9.86 -22.28
CA PHE A 40 2.72 -10.25 -21.22
C PHE A 40 3.95 -10.97 -21.76
N GLN A 41 3.85 -11.62 -22.93
CA GLN A 41 5.01 -12.23 -23.61
C GLN A 41 5.85 -11.24 -24.41
N GLN A 42 5.32 -10.05 -24.74
CA GLN A 42 6.08 -9.08 -25.56
C GLN A 42 6.92 -8.09 -24.75
N ASN A 43 6.73 -7.98 -23.42
CA ASN A 43 7.42 -6.99 -22.57
C ASN A 43 7.80 -7.50 -21.17
N ASN A 44 8.11 -8.79 -21.00
CA ASN A 44 8.71 -9.27 -19.75
C ASN A 44 10.23 -8.98 -19.79
N PRO A 45 10.84 -8.29 -18.81
CA PRO A 45 12.29 -8.08 -18.78
C PRO A 45 13.11 -9.39 -18.70
N LEU A 46 12.46 -10.53 -18.39
CA LEU A 46 13.03 -11.87 -18.44
C LEU A 46 12.69 -12.65 -19.72
N SER A 47 11.94 -12.06 -20.67
CA SER A 47 11.69 -12.68 -21.99
C SER A 47 12.74 -12.29 -23.04
N GLY A 48 13.76 -11.51 -22.66
CA GLY A 48 14.99 -11.40 -23.44
C GLY A 48 15.84 -12.65 -23.25
N ASP A 49 16.72 -12.93 -24.21
CA ASP A 49 17.77 -13.91 -24.03
C ASP A 49 18.64 -13.48 -22.83
N LEU A 50 18.47 -14.15 -21.69
CA LEU A 50 19.23 -13.91 -20.45
C LEU A 50 20.62 -14.57 -20.50
N SER A 51 20.98 -15.22 -21.60
CA SER A 51 22.32 -15.78 -21.77
C SER A 51 23.35 -14.65 -21.81
N GLY A 52 24.03 -14.43 -20.68
CA GLY A 52 25.16 -13.52 -20.56
C GLY A 52 25.05 -12.40 -19.53
N THR A 53 23.95 -12.24 -18.78
CA THR A 53 23.84 -11.20 -17.72
C THR A 53 23.76 -11.74 -16.29
N ILE A 54 23.48 -13.02 -16.11
CA ILE A 54 23.38 -13.68 -14.81
C ILE A 54 24.38 -14.85 -14.79
N ASP A 55 25.41 -14.74 -13.95
CA ASP A 55 26.43 -15.80 -13.82
C ASP A 55 25.86 -17.07 -13.17
N ARG A 56 24.85 -16.94 -12.29
CA ARG A 56 24.19 -18.06 -11.58
C ARG A 56 22.79 -17.67 -11.06
N LEU A 57 21.76 -18.49 -11.27
CA LEU A 57 20.37 -18.22 -10.83
C LEU A 57 19.83 -19.37 -9.97
N ILE A 58 19.83 -19.21 -8.64
CA ILE A 58 19.32 -20.24 -7.72
C ILE A 58 17.82 -20.07 -7.46
N VAL A 59 17.04 -21.10 -7.74
CA VAL A 59 15.59 -21.15 -7.53
C VAL A 59 15.25 -22.02 -6.32
N LEU A 60 14.57 -21.44 -5.33
CA LEU A 60 14.06 -22.17 -4.17
C LEU A 60 12.61 -22.57 -4.41
N ARG A 61 12.29 -23.87 -4.28
CA ARG A 61 10.91 -24.38 -4.42
C ARG A 61 10.47 -25.21 -3.23
N GLY A 62 9.16 -25.21 -2.95
CA GLY A 62 8.56 -26.12 -1.99
C GLY A 62 8.29 -27.50 -2.59
N GLY A 63 8.65 -28.56 -1.89
CA GLY A 63 8.45 -29.96 -2.31
C GLY A 63 6.98 -30.43 -2.27
N LYS A 64 6.10 -29.69 -1.58
CA LYS A 64 4.65 -29.94 -1.49
C LYS A 64 3.82 -28.95 -2.31
N ASP A 65 4.45 -28.25 -3.26
CA ASP A 65 3.74 -27.43 -4.24
C ASP A 65 2.84 -28.32 -5.12
N VAL A 66 1.54 -28.02 -5.15
CA VAL A 66 0.52 -28.75 -5.94
C VAL A 66 -0.29 -27.86 -6.89
N ALA A 67 0.01 -26.57 -7.00
CA ALA A 67 -0.79 -25.65 -7.84
C ALA A 67 -0.36 -25.70 -9.31
N VAL A 68 0.91 -25.98 -9.58
CA VAL A 68 1.41 -26.19 -10.93
C VAL A 68 2.25 -27.46 -10.93
N PRO A 69 1.96 -28.46 -11.79
CA PRO A 69 2.75 -29.69 -11.88
C PRO A 69 4.24 -29.39 -12.09
N TRP A 70 5.09 -30.16 -11.43
CA TRP A 70 6.54 -29.94 -11.42
C TRP A 70 7.12 -29.87 -12.83
N GLU A 71 6.64 -30.72 -13.72
CA GLU A 71 7.11 -30.84 -15.10
C GLU A 71 6.90 -29.53 -15.88
N VAL A 72 5.84 -28.78 -15.54
CA VAL A 72 5.54 -27.48 -16.14
C VAL A 72 6.46 -26.39 -15.58
N GLN A 73 6.68 -26.39 -14.26
CA GLN A 73 7.57 -25.43 -13.61
C GLN A 73 9.03 -25.63 -14.08
N GLU A 74 9.49 -26.88 -14.13
CA GLU A 74 10.83 -27.26 -14.59
C GLU A 74 11.07 -26.84 -16.04
N LYS A 75 10.08 -27.04 -16.91
CA LYS A 75 10.17 -26.64 -18.31
C LYS A 75 10.36 -25.12 -18.45
N ILE A 76 9.59 -24.32 -17.72
CA ILE A 76 9.71 -22.85 -17.73
C ILE A 76 11.09 -22.43 -17.23
N MET A 77 11.58 -23.04 -16.16
CA MET A 77 12.91 -22.74 -15.60
C MET A 77 14.05 -23.04 -16.57
N ARG A 78 13.97 -24.16 -17.30
CA ARG A 78 14.93 -24.51 -18.35
C ARG A 78 14.89 -23.53 -19.53
N GLU A 79 13.70 -23.07 -19.92
CA GLU A 79 13.52 -22.09 -21.00
C GLU A 79 14.15 -20.72 -20.66
N VAL A 80 14.25 -20.37 -19.37
CA VAL A 80 14.92 -19.13 -18.91
C VAL A 80 16.38 -19.35 -18.45
N GLY A 81 16.95 -20.53 -18.70
CA GLY A 81 18.38 -20.81 -18.49
C GLY A 81 18.79 -21.29 -17.11
N VAL A 82 17.85 -21.67 -16.23
CA VAL A 82 18.15 -22.26 -14.91
C VAL A 82 18.64 -23.70 -15.08
N ARG A 83 19.81 -24.02 -14.54
CA ARG A 83 20.33 -25.39 -14.57
C ARG A 83 19.73 -26.23 -13.43
N PRO A 84 19.60 -27.56 -13.59
CA PRO A 84 19.02 -28.43 -12.56
C PRO A 84 19.71 -28.35 -11.19
N ASP A 85 21.03 -28.11 -11.16
CA ASP A 85 21.82 -27.93 -9.93
C ASP A 85 21.57 -26.59 -9.22
N GLU A 86 20.87 -25.66 -9.87
CA GLU A 86 20.49 -24.38 -9.29
C GLU A 86 19.07 -24.40 -8.69
N ILE A 87 18.37 -25.54 -8.74
CA ILE A 87 17.03 -25.70 -8.19
C ILE A 87 17.10 -26.42 -6.84
N VAL A 88 16.91 -25.68 -5.76
CA VAL A 88 16.88 -26.23 -4.41
C VAL A 88 15.44 -26.53 -4.02
N THR A 89 15.13 -27.82 -3.86
CA THR A 89 13.80 -28.26 -3.40
C THR A 89 13.80 -28.44 -1.89
N LEU A 90 12.91 -27.72 -1.22
CA LEU A 90 12.68 -27.78 0.22
C LEU A 90 11.50 -28.72 0.49
N PRO A 91 11.73 -29.98 0.90
CA PRO A 91 10.73 -31.05 0.83
C PRO A 91 9.43 -30.79 1.62
N GLU A 92 9.50 -29.98 2.67
CA GLU A 92 8.40 -29.76 3.61
C GLU A 92 7.52 -28.53 3.28
N LEU A 93 7.95 -27.68 2.35
CA LEU A 93 7.26 -26.42 2.04
C LEU A 93 6.20 -26.59 0.94
N GLY A 94 5.03 -25.95 1.13
CA GLY A 94 3.96 -25.85 0.15
C GLY A 94 4.03 -24.56 -0.68
N HIS A 95 2.88 -24.02 -1.09
CA HIS A 95 2.81 -22.75 -1.83
C HIS A 95 3.22 -21.54 -1.00
N SER A 96 3.97 -20.66 -1.65
CA SER A 96 4.58 -19.42 -1.13
C SER A 96 5.69 -19.64 -0.11
N LEU A 97 6.82 -18.96 -0.31
CA LEU A 97 7.69 -18.57 0.80
C LEU A 97 6.82 -17.74 1.76
N PRO A 98 6.46 -18.24 2.95
CA PRO A 98 5.92 -17.37 3.97
C PRO A 98 7.04 -16.42 4.33
N TRP A 99 6.74 -15.12 4.38
CA TRP A 99 7.64 -14.04 4.78
C TRP A 99 8.19 -14.16 6.22
N SER A 100 8.02 -15.30 6.89
CA SER A 100 8.74 -15.65 8.11
C SER A 100 10.07 -16.31 7.73
N ILE A 101 11.13 -15.51 7.72
CA ILE A 101 12.52 -15.92 7.56
C ILE A 101 12.85 -16.99 8.62
N ASP A 102 12.94 -18.25 8.22
CA ASP A 102 13.50 -19.32 9.04
C ASP A 102 15.02 -19.19 9.04
N GLN A 103 15.64 -19.20 10.23
CA GLN A 103 17.10 -19.13 10.41
C GLN A 103 17.84 -20.20 9.60
N LYS A 104 17.26 -21.39 9.43
CA LYS A 104 17.88 -22.46 8.63
C LYS A 104 18.02 -22.11 7.14
N VAL A 105 17.10 -21.33 6.59
CA VAL A 105 17.17 -20.89 5.18
C VAL A 105 18.29 -19.87 5.02
N LEU A 106 18.45 -18.95 5.97
CA LEU A 106 19.58 -18.02 5.99
C LEU A 106 20.91 -18.73 6.19
N GLU A 107 20.98 -19.77 7.03
CA GLU A 107 22.19 -20.57 7.22
C GLU A 107 22.57 -21.34 5.96
N THR A 108 21.59 -21.88 5.23
CA THR A 108 21.81 -22.57 3.94
C THR A 108 22.34 -21.59 2.88
N ILE A 109 21.71 -20.42 2.76
CA ILE A 109 22.17 -19.36 1.84
C ILE A 109 23.56 -18.86 2.25
N ARG A 110 23.81 -18.62 3.55
CA ARG A 110 25.13 -18.18 4.01
C ARG A 110 26.20 -19.24 3.77
N GLY A 111 25.91 -20.52 3.97
CA GLY A 111 26.84 -21.63 3.73
C GLY A 111 27.27 -21.78 2.28
N GLU A 112 26.41 -21.42 1.31
CA GLU A 112 26.77 -21.47 -0.12
C GLU A 112 27.48 -20.20 -0.63
N PHE A 113 27.34 -19.06 0.05
CA PHE A 113 27.89 -17.76 -0.39
C PHE A 113 29.07 -17.24 0.47
N SER A 114 29.56 -17.99 1.47
CA SER A 114 30.50 -17.50 2.50
C SER A 114 32.00 -17.43 2.13
N ALA A 115 32.38 -17.16 0.88
CA ALA A 115 33.79 -16.83 0.60
C ALA A 115 34.00 -15.34 0.25
N ASP A 116 33.22 -14.76 -0.67
CA ASP A 116 33.73 -13.55 -1.35
C ASP A 116 32.87 -12.27 -1.25
N HIS A 117 31.62 -12.32 -0.76
CA HIS A 117 30.70 -11.19 -0.94
C HIS A 117 30.32 -10.41 0.34
N ALA A 118 30.83 -10.79 1.52
CA ALA A 118 30.46 -10.17 2.80
C ALA A 118 31.07 -8.77 3.05
N VAL A 119 31.94 -8.26 2.18
CA VAL A 119 32.74 -7.05 2.47
C VAL A 119 32.08 -5.74 2.02
N ALA A 120 31.05 -5.77 1.15
CA ALA A 120 30.47 -4.55 0.58
C ALA A 120 29.29 -3.96 1.37
N ALA A 121 28.48 -4.78 2.06
CA ALA A 121 27.29 -4.31 2.79
C ALA A 121 27.60 -3.67 4.17
N ALA A 122 28.84 -3.81 4.67
CA ALA A 122 29.23 -3.35 6.01
C ALA A 122 29.71 -1.88 6.07
N LYS A 123 29.75 -1.14 4.96
CA LYS A 123 30.36 0.21 4.91
C LYS A 123 29.41 1.40 5.09
N VAL A 124 28.10 1.18 5.24
CA VAL A 124 27.19 2.23 5.72
C VAL A 124 26.88 1.95 7.18
N ALA A 125 27.77 2.40 8.06
CA ALA A 125 27.49 2.37 9.48
C ALA A 125 26.24 3.22 9.76
N PRO A 126 25.17 2.67 10.36
CA PRO A 126 24.11 3.51 10.89
C PRO A 126 24.75 4.45 11.91
N ALA A 127 24.34 5.72 11.90
CA ALA A 127 24.77 6.69 12.91
C ALA A 127 24.62 6.03 14.29
N LYS A 128 25.74 5.93 15.03
CA LYS A 128 25.77 5.41 16.40
C LYS A 128 24.88 6.29 17.27
N THR A 129 23.61 5.95 17.33
CA THR A 129 22.65 6.46 18.29
C THR A 129 22.45 5.34 19.30
N ASP A 130 22.61 5.68 20.57
CA ASP A 130 22.48 4.76 21.70
C ASP A 130 21.12 4.05 21.64
N SER A 131 21.12 2.79 21.20
CA SER A 131 19.92 1.98 20.99
C SER A 131 19.28 1.51 22.30
N SER A 132 19.93 1.75 23.45
CA SER A 132 19.54 1.20 24.74
C SER A 132 18.29 1.84 25.39
N LYS A 133 17.72 2.90 24.78
CA LYS A 133 16.53 3.61 25.34
C LYS A 133 15.49 4.09 24.31
N LYS A 134 15.46 3.55 23.09
CA LYS A 134 14.41 3.95 22.12
C LYS A 134 13.13 3.16 22.38
N VAL A 135 12.07 3.84 22.83
CA VAL A 135 10.75 3.22 23.02
C VAL A 135 10.24 2.71 21.68
N ARG A 136 10.01 1.39 21.58
CA ARG A 136 9.54 0.75 20.34
C ARG A 136 8.02 0.91 20.21
N ILE A 137 7.58 1.65 19.20
CA ILE A 137 6.17 1.94 18.92
C ILE A 137 5.44 0.65 18.52
N GLY A 138 4.27 0.38 19.11
CA GLY A 138 3.47 -0.82 18.81
C GLY A 138 3.86 -2.10 19.58
N TYR A 139 4.86 -2.05 20.48
CA TYR A 139 5.35 -3.21 21.22
C TYR A 139 5.32 -3.02 22.74
N GLN A 140 4.60 -2.02 23.24
CA GLN A 140 4.46 -1.78 24.67
C GLN A 140 3.42 -2.76 25.28
N PRO A 141 3.62 -3.25 26.50
CA PRO A 141 2.61 -4.07 27.18
C PRO A 141 1.36 -3.24 27.49
N GLY A 142 0.18 -3.85 27.36
CA GLY A 142 -1.10 -3.24 27.69
C GLY A 142 -1.55 -2.12 26.75
N SER A 143 -2.50 -1.31 27.22
CA SER A 143 -3.07 -0.21 26.45
C SER A 143 -2.27 1.07 26.69
N THR A 144 -1.57 1.58 25.67
CA THR A 144 -0.73 2.78 25.76
C THR A 144 -0.86 3.64 24.50
N PRO A 145 -0.65 4.97 24.56
CA PRO A 145 -0.58 5.80 23.36
C PRO A 145 0.52 5.35 22.38
N GLN A 146 1.65 4.86 22.91
CA GLN A 146 2.81 4.41 22.13
C GLN A 146 2.52 3.15 21.31
N ASN A 147 1.44 2.43 21.60
CA ASN A 147 0.97 1.34 20.76
C ASN A 147 0.15 1.83 19.55
N ASN A 148 -0.35 3.07 19.58
CA ASN A 148 -1.04 3.65 18.46
C ASN A 148 -0.07 3.96 17.32
N VAL A 149 -0.33 3.45 16.13
CA VAL A 149 0.52 3.59 14.94
C VAL A 149 0.74 5.07 14.54
N LEU A 150 -0.21 5.95 14.89
CA LEU A 150 -0.06 7.40 14.77
C LEU A 150 1.18 7.93 15.51
N SER A 151 1.69 7.22 16.52
CA SER A 151 2.87 7.63 17.29
C SER A 151 4.11 7.86 16.43
N TYR A 152 4.23 7.22 15.25
CA TYR A 152 5.30 7.55 14.31
C TYR A 152 5.17 9.00 13.81
N LEU A 153 3.95 9.42 13.47
CA LEU A 153 3.65 10.80 13.07
C LEU A 153 3.90 11.77 14.24
N GLU A 154 3.44 11.43 15.46
CA GLU A 154 3.71 12.23 16.68
C GLU A 154 5.21 12.41 16.93
N SER A 155 6.02 11.39 16.67
CA SER A 155 7.48 11.50 16.76
C SER A 155 8.03 12.56 15.81
N HIS A 156 7.52 12.64 14.58
CA HIS A 156 7.95 13.67 13.62
C HIS A 156 7.39 15.06 13.97
N LEU A 157 6.18 15.13 14.53
CA LEU A 157 5.62 16.39 15.03
C LEU A 157 6.50 17.02 16.11
N VAL A 158 7.05 16.21 17.00
CA VAL A 158 7.92 16.67 18.09
C VAL A 158 9.35 16.95 17.60
N ASN A 159 9.92 16.04 16.81
CA ASN A 159 11.34 16.11 16.46
C ASN A 159 11.64 16.96 15.21
N PHE A 160 10.68 17.04 14.28
CA PHE A 160 10.84 17.70 12.97
C PHE A 160 9.58 18.49 12.56
N PRO A 161 9.05 19.39 13.42
CA PRO A 161 7.78 20.09 13.17
C PRO A 161 7.74 20.87 11.84
N ASP A 162 8.87 21.44 11.43
CA ASP A 162 8.97 22.27 10.22
C ASP A 162 9.30 21.48 8.96
N ARG A 163 9.55 20.15 9.07
CA ARG A 163 9.75 19.32 7.89
C ARG A 163 8.45 19.23 7.10
N VAL A 164 8.54 19.30 5.79
CA VAL A 164 7.39 19.12 4.90
C VAL A 164 6.93 17.66 4.94
N ALA A 165 5.65 17.44 5.25
CA ALA A 165 5.04 16.12 5.29
C ALA A 165 4.47 15.74 3.91
N LEU A 166 3.57 16.59 3.39
CA LEU A 166 2.90 16.38 2.10
C LEU A 166 3.12 17.59 1.19
N ARG A 167 3.27 17.33 -0.10
CA ARG A 167 3.11 18.32 -1.18
C ARG A 167 2.11 17.80 -2.20
N TRP A 168 1.27 18.67 -2.73
CA TRP A 168 0.20 18.27 -3.66
C TRP A 168 -0.18 19.42 -4.60
N VAL A 169 -0.84 19.11 -5.70
CA VAL A 169 -1.39 20.10 -6.63
C VAL A 169 -2.91 20.09 -6.50
N ASN A 170 -3.53 21.27 -6.43
CA ASN A 170 -4.99 21.35 -6.36
C ASN A 170 -5.61 21.02 -7.72
N THR A 171 -6.80 20.42 -7.73
CA THR A 171 -7.50 20.02 -8.95
C THR A 171 -7.67 21.14 -9.99
N PRO A 172 -8.04 22.39 -9.62
CA PRO A 172 -8.14 23.48 -10.59
C PRO A 172 -6.83 23.82 -11.28
N ASP A 173 -5.69 23.63 -10.60
CA ASP A 173 -4.37 23.91 -11.16
C ASP A 173 -3.93 22.80 -12.12
N ILE A 174 -4.25 21.54 -11.80
CA ILE A 174 -4.05 20.40 -12.72
C ILE A 174 -4.86 20.61 -14.01
N GLN A 175 -6.10 21.11 -13.91
CA GLN A 175 -6.97 21.37 -15.06
C GLN A 175 -6.47 22.49 -15.97
N LYS A 176 -5.79 23.49 -15.40
CA LYS A 176 -5.20 24.62 -16.15
C LYS A 176 -3.80 24.33 -16.68
N TRP A 177 -3.17 23.26 -16.23
CA TRP A 177 -1.83 22.87 -16.66
C TRP A 177 -1.83 22.50 -18.15
N ASP A 178 -0.78 22.93 -18.85
CA ASP A 178 -0.65 22.84 -20.30
C ASP A 178 -0.38 21.43 -20.83
N GLY A 179 -0.15 20.45 -19.93
CA GLY A 179 0.17 19.07 -20.28
C GLY A 179 1.65 18.82 -20.58
N SER A 180 2.52 19.82 -20.42
CA SER A 180 3.93 19.75 -20.78
C SER A 180 4.81 19.46 -19.58
N HIS A 181 5.65 18.42 -19.65
CA HIS A 181 6.63 18.12 -18.60
C HIS A 181 7.61 19.27 -18.30
N ASN A 182 7.80 20.20 -19.26
CA ASN A 182 8.65 21.38 -19.07
C ASN A 182 7.99 22.43 -18.16
N SER A 183 6.67 22.40 -18.03
CA SER A 183 5.91 23.33 -17.22
C SER A 183 5.72 22.76 -15.81
N PRO A 184 6.19 23.44 -14.75
CA PRO A 184 6.01 22.98 -13.38
C PRO A 184 4.53 23.03 -12.98
N LEU A 185 4.11 22.07 -12.17
CA LEU A 185 2.82 22.11 -11.49
C LEU A 185 2.95 22.92 -10.19
N PRO A 186 2.01 23.82 -9.85
CA PRO A 186 2.08 24.65 -8.65
C PRO A 186 1.73 23.82 -7.40
N HIS A 187 2.75 23.29 -6.72
CA HIS A 187 2.56 22.50 -5.51
C HIS A 187 2.26 23.39 -4.31
N ASN A 188 1.28 22.95 -3.53
CA ASN A 188 1.05 23.35 -2.16
C ASN A 188 1.85 22.42 -1.24
N GLU A 189 2.07 22.85 -0.01
CA GLU A 189 2.78 22.05 0.99
C GLU A 189 2.18 22.19 2.38
N ILE A 190 2.44 21.20 3.22
CA ILE A 190 2.07 21.22 4.63
C ILE A 190 3.21 20.61 5.46
N THR A 191 3.63 21.31 6.50
CA THR A 191 4.63 20.79 7.44
C THR A 191 4.02 19.75 8.37
N TYR A 192 4.85 18.95 9.05
CA TYR A 192 4.34 18.06 10.09
C TYR A 192 3.52 18.84 11.12
N ALA A 193 4.01 19.95 11.66
CA ALA A 193 3.28 20.75 12.66
C ALA A 193 1.89 21.19 12.19
N GLN A 194 1.79 21.70 10.95
CA GLN A 194 0.51 22.10 10.35
C GLN A 194 -0.41 20.89 10.14
N PHE A 195 0.14 19.77 9.67
CA PHE A 195 -0.61 18.55 9.45
C PHE A 195 -1.14 17.94 10.76
N GLY A 196 -0.33 17.93 11.81
CA GLY A 196 -0.73 17.51 13.16
C GLY A 196 -1.85 18.37 13.72
N LYS A 197 -1.79 19.70 13.54
CA LYS A 197 -2.90 20.59 13.92
C LYS A 197 -4.19 20.24 13.17
N MET A 198 -4.09 19.97 11.88
CA MET A 198 -5.22 19.57 11.04
C MET A 198 -5.84 18.25 11.52
N ILE A 199 -5.01 17.24 11.81
CA ILE A 199 -5.42 15.95 12.36
C ILE A 199 -6.09 16.11 13.72
N ASN A 200 -5.51 16.90 14.62
CA ASN A 200 -6.03 17.14 15.97
C ASN A 200 -7.42 17.79 15.94
N THR A 201 -7.59 18.74 15.03
CA THR A 201 -8.83 19.47 14.84
C THR A 201 -9.93 18.54 14.32
N VAL A 202 -9.65 17.75 13.28
CA VAL A 202 -10.60 16.75 12.77
C VAL A 202 -10.90 15.69 13.83
N ALA A 203 -9.90 15.19 14.56
CA ALA A 203 -10.11 14.20 15.62
C ALA A 203 -11.04 14.72 16.73
N GLN A 204 -10.89 16.00 17.14
CA GLN A 204 -11.81 16.61 18.09
C GLN A 204 -13.24 16.70 17.52
N GLY A 205 -13.38 17.11 16.26
CA GLY A 205 -14.69 17.15 15.58
C GLY A 205 -15.35 15.77 15.52
N LEU A 206 -14.60 14.73 15.13
CA LEU A 206 -15.09 13.35 15.10
C LEU A 206 -15.48 12.83 16.49
N ARG A 207 -14.70 13.16 17.53
CA ARG A 207 -15.04 12.82 18.92
C ARG A 207 -16.34 13.50 19.36
N ASN A 208 -16.54 14.78 19.00
CA ASN A 208 -17.78 15.50 19.30
C ASN A 208 -19.01 14.93 18.58
N LEU A 209 -18.81 14.30 17.42
CA LEU A 209 -19.84 13.53 16.71
C LEU A 209 -20.07 12.13 17.31
N GLY A 210 -19.33 11.78 18.36
CA GLY A 210 -19.46 10.51 19.09
C GLY A 210 -18.61 9.37 18.53
N ILE A 211 -17.57 9.61 17.74
CA ILE A 211 -16.60 8.58 17.35
C ILE A 211 -15.67 8.25 18.52
N GLU A 212 -15.59 6.96 18.86
CA GLU A 212 -14.86 6.44 20.00
C GLU A 212 -13.90 5.30 19.61
N LYS A 213 -13.06 4.87 20.55
CA LYS A 213 -12.13 3.75 20.35
C LYS A 213 -12.88 2.49 19.89
N GLY A 214 -12.40 1.86 18.82
CA GLY A 214 -12.99 0.64 18.26
C GLY A 214 -14.15 0.87 17.26
N ASP A 215 -14.63 2.10 17.09
CA ASP A 215 -15.58 2.42 16.03
C ASP A 215 -14.94 2.29 14.65
N ARG A 216 -15.68 1.76 13.67
CA ARG A 216 -15.21 1.66 12.28
C ARG A 216 -15.70 2.87 11.50
N VAL A 217 -14.77 3.54 10.82
CA VAL A 217 -15.06 4.72 9.98
C VAL A 217 -14.59 4.43 8.57
N ILE A 218 -15.52 4.36 7.61
CA ILE A 218 -15.18 4.25 6.20
C ILE A 218 -14.58 5.56 5.71
N ILE A 219 -13.38 5.48 5.14
CA ILE A 219 -12.73 6.56 4.43
C ILE A 219 -12.79 6.22 2.94
N PHE A 220 -13.70 6.90 2.22
CA PHE A 220 -13.87 6.75 0.78
C PHE A 220 -13.58 8.09 0.11
N LEU A 221 -12.31 8.45 0.12
CA LEU A 221 -11.80 9.71 -0.45
C LEU A 221 -10.65 9.39 -1.40
N PRO A 222 -10.47 10.17 -2.48
CA PRO A 222 -9.30 10.03 -3.32
C PRO A 222 -8.03 10.42 -2.54
N MET A 223 -6.88 10.03 -3.06
CA MET A 223 -5.60 10.33 -2.42
C MET A 223 -5.34 11.85 -2.40
N ASN A 224 -5.62 12.46 -1.26
CA ASN A 224 -5.46 13.89 -1.02
C ASN A 224 -5.17 14.14 0.47
N THR A 225 -4.95 15.40 0.83
CA THR A 225 -4.68 15.80 2.22
C THR A 225 -5.81 15.43 3.17
N LEU A 226 -7.08 15.57 2.76
CA LEU A 226 -8.25 15.26 3.59
C LEU A 226 -8.36 13.76 3.91
N MET A 227 -8.06 12.88 2.95
CA MET A 227 -8.03 11.43 3.16
C MET A 227 -7.05 11.05 4.26
N TYR A 228 -5.79 11.51 4.17
CA TYR A 228 -4.78 11.22 5.19
C TYR A 228 -5.14 11.86 6.54
N THR A 229 -5.66 13.09 6.53
CA THR A 229 -6.13 13.76 7.75
C THR A 229 -7.19 12.93 8.46
N ALA A 230 -8.21 12.47 7.73
CA ALA A 230 -9.29 11.67 8.26
C ALA A 230 -8.79 10.32 8.79
N MET A 231 -7.91 9.64 8.06
CA MET A 231 -7.32 8.36 8.51
C MET A 231 -6.55 8.53 9.83
N PHE A 232 -5.67 9.52 9.93
CA PHE A 232 -4.90 9.75 11.15
C PHE A 232 -5.76 10.30 12.30
N ALA A 233 -6.80 11.09 12.01
CA ALA A 233 -7.75 11.56 13.01
C ALA A 233 -8.54 10.39 13.62
N VAL A 234 -9.00 9.45 12.79
CA VAL A 234 -9.66 8.21 13.24
C VAL A 234 -8.70 7.38 14.10
N GLN A 235 -7.46 7.16 13.63
CA GLN A 235 -6.46 6.43 14.39
C GLN A 235 -6.13 7.12 15.71
N ARG A 236 -6.06 8.46 15.77
CA ARG A 236 -5.83 9.23 17.01
C ARG A 236 -6.86 8.92 18.10
N LEU A 237 -8.11 8.67 17.70
CA LEU A 237 -9.20 8.31 18.60
C LEU A 237 -9.18 6.82 19.01
N GLY A 238 -8.22 6.03 18.52
CA GLY A 238 -8.22 4.58 18.67
C GLY A 238 -9.35 3.90 17.88
N ALA A 239 -10.00 4.65 16.97
CA ALA A 239 -10.99 4.14 16.05
C ALA A 239 -10.29 3.48 14.84
N ILE A 240 -11.06 2.68 14.10
CA ILE A 240 -10.59 1.85 13.01
C ILE A 240 -10.87 2.55 11.69
N ALA A 241 -9.81 2.94 10.98
CA ALA A 241 -9.97 3.40 9.60
C ALA A 241 -10.33 2.22 8.71
N VAL A 242 -11.42 2.32 7.96
CA VAL A 242 -11.82 1.35 6.95
C VAL A 242 -11.59 1.98 5.58
N PHE A 243 -10.48 1.64 4.96
CA PHE A 243 -10.07 2.22 3.69
C PHE A 243 -10.59 1.39 2.52
N LEU A 244 -11.23 2.08 1.58
CA LEU A 244 -11.55 1.56 0.26
C LEU A 244 -11.01 2.52 -0.79
N ASP A 245 -10.48 1.96 -1.87
CA ASP A 245 -10.08 2.75 -3.03
C ASP A 245 -11.27 3.55 -3.55
N SER A 246 -11.09 4.85 -3.83
CA SER A 246 -12.18 5.76 -4.20
C SER A 246 -12.87 5.44 -5.54
N TRP A 247 -12.41 4.41 -6.24
CA TRP A 247 -12.98 3.87 -7.47
C TRP A 247 -13.64 2.49 -7.28
N ALA A 248 -13.82 2.04 -6.03
CA ALA A 248 -14.58 0.83 -5.75
C ALA A 248 -16.04 0.99 -6.19
N ARG A 249 -16.62 -0.09 -6.74
CA ARG A 249 -18.02 -0.13 -7.18
C ARG A 249 -18.97 -0.12 -5.97
N SER A 250 -20.22 0.31 -6.17
CA SER A 250 -21.26 0.30 -5.14
C SER A 250 -21.47 -1.08 -4.48
N SER A 251 -21.43 -2.15 -5.27
CA SER A 251 -21.53 -3.52 -4.74
C SER A 251 -20.39 -3.87 -3.80
N HIS A 252 -19.19 -3.32 -4.00
CA HIS A 252 -18.06 -3.51 -3.10
C HIS A 252 -18.25 -2.69 -1.81
N LEU A 253 -18.77 -1.47 -1.93
CA LEU A 253 -19.10 -0.64 -0.76
C LEU A 253 -20.12 -1.31 0.15
N GLY A 254 -21.20 -1.89 -0.40
CA GLY A 254 -22.20 -2.64 0.37
C GLY A 254 -21.60 -3.86 1.09
N ALA A 255 -20.85 -4.69 0.36
CA ALA A 255 -20.17 -5.85 0.95
C ALA A 255 -19.16 -5.45 2.05
N SER A 256 -18.44 -4.35 1.84
CA SER A 256 -17.53 -3.81 2.83
C SER A 256 -18.23 -3.26 4.07
N ALA A 257 -19.37 -2.58 3.90
CA ALA A 257 -20.20 -2.12 5.01
C ALA A 257 -20.78 -3.29 5.80
N SER A 258 -21.27 -4.33 5.12
CA SER A 258 -21.72 -5.58 5.76
C SER A 258 -20.63 -6.21 6.62
N CYS A 259 -19.40 -6.27 6.08
CA CYS A 259 -18.25 -6.86 6.75
C CYS A 259 -17.72 -6.01 7.92
N ALA A 260 -17.62 -4.69 7.76
CA ALA A 260 -17.00 -3.80 8.74
C ALA A 260 -17.98 -3.21 9.76
N GLN A 261 -19.28 -3.21 9.45
CA GLN A 261 -20.35 -2.58 10.24
C GLN A 261 -19.97 -1.15 10.69
N PRO A 262 -19.74 -0.23 9.75
CA PRO A 262 -19.22 1.10 10.06
C PRO A 262 -20.22 1.93 10.88
N LYS A 263 -19.70 2.73 11.81
CA LYS A 263 -20.47 3.78 12.50
C LYS A 263 -20.53 5.06 11.67
N ALA A 264 -19.52 5.31 10.87
CA ALA A 264 -19.45 6.51 10.05
C ALA A 264 -18.82 6.26 8.67
N MET A 265 -19.12 7.14 7.73
CA MET A 265 -18.44 7.23 6.45
C MET A 265 -18.08 8.68 6.15
N ILE A 266 -16.86 8.89 5.67
CA ILE A 266 -16.34 10.17 5.20
C ILE A 266 -16.12 10.08 3.69
N SER A 267 -16.85 10.88 2.91
CA SER A 267 -16.76 10.84 1.45
C SER A 267 -17.30 12.11 0.77
N HIS A 268 -17.19 12.19 -0.55
CA HIS A 268 -17.85 13.20 -1.37
C HIS A 268 -19.32 12.85 -1.62
N LYS A 269 -20.14 13.86 -1.94
CA LYS A 269 -21.57 13.71 -2.23
C LYS A 269 -21.89 12.57 -3.20
N ALA A 270 -21.10 12.46 -4.28
CA ALA A 270 -21.32 11.45 -5.32
C ALA A 270 -21.28 10.00 -4.79
N ALA A 271 -20.46 9.73 -3.77
CA ALA A 271 -20.42 8.42 -3.15
C ALA A 271 -21.67 8.17 -2.31
N PHE A 272 -22.15 9.16 -1.55
CA PHE A 272 -23.40 9.05 -0.80
C PHE A 272 -24.60 8.87 -1.71
N ASP A 273 -24.65 9.57 -2.84
CA ASP A 273 -25.68 9.38 -3.86
C ASP A 273 -25.65 7.93 -4.42
N LEU A 274 -24.45 7.36 -4.59
CA LEU A 274 -24.25 5.99 -5.07
C LEU A 274 -24.70 4.91 -4.05
N ILE A 275 -24.51 5.17 -2.75
CA ILE A 275 -24.84 4.20 -1.68
C ILE A 275 -26.18 4.43 -1.00
N ARG A 276 -26.93 5.48 -1.38
CA ARG A 276 -28.19 5.86 -0.72
C ARG A 276 -29.21 4.71 -0.67
N GLU A 277 -29.29 3.93 -1.74
CA GLU A 277 -30.20 2.79 -1.86
C GLU A 277 -29.55 1.44 -1.45
N VAL A 278 -28.32 1.47 -0.90
CA VAL A 278 -27.61 0.25 -0.48
C VAL A 278 -28.00 -0.07 0.96
N PRO A 279 -28.70 -1.18 1.23
CA PRO A 279 -29.31 -1.47 2.55
C PRO A 279 -28.30 -1.46 3.71
N GLU A 280 -27.07 -1.90 3.47
CA GLU A 280 -26.01 -1.97 4.48
C GLU A 280 -25.60 -0.61 5.05
N PHE A 281 -25.94 0.49 4.36
CA PHE A 281 -25.69 1.85 4.83
C PHE A 281 -26.91 2.51 5.47
N SER A 282 -28.09 1.90 5.37
CA SER A 282 -29.36 2.48 5.88
C SER A 282 -29.38 2.70 7.38
N THR A 283 -28.60 1.90 8.14
CA THR A 283 -28.49 2.00 9.60
C THR A 283 -27.23 2.73 10.06
N MET A 284 -26.39 3.22 9.14
CA MET A 284 -25.14 3.90 9.50
C MET A 284 -25.45 5.31 10.01
N PRO A 285 -25.13 5.66 11.27
CA PRO A 285 -25.65 6.87 11.89
C PRO A 285 -24.97 8.16 11.41
N LEU A 286 -23.74 8.10 10.92
CA LEU A 286 -22.93 9.30 10.67
C LEU A 286 -22.42 9.35 9.23
N TRP A 287 -23.03 10.21 8.41
CA TRP A 287 -22.52 10.54 7.08
C TRP A 287 -21.82 11.90 7.14
N ILE A 288 -20.53 11.91 6.85
CA ILE A 288 -19.69 13.12 6.90
C ILE A 288 -19.26 13.46 5.48
N ILE A 289 -19.74 14.59 4.98
CA ILE A 289 -19.43 15.04 3.62
C ILE A 289 -18.09 15.79 3.57
N ALA A 290 -17.29 15.51 2.54
CA ALA A 290 -16.14 16.31 2.15
C ALA A 290 -16.45 17.03 0.84
N GLY A 291 -16.07 18.30 0.74
CA GLY A 291 -16.33 19.15 -0.40
C GLY A 291 -17.76 19.73 -0.44
N PRO A 292 -18.15 20.34 -1.56
CA PRO A 292 -19.45 20.99 -1.70
C PRO A 292 -20.60 19.98 -1.72
N GLY A 293 -21.83 20.49 -1.53
CA GLY A 293 -23.05 19.69 -1.66
C GLY A 293 -23.66 19.22 -0.34
N ASN A 294 -23.28 19.86 0.78
CA ASN A 294 -23.99 19.69 2.04
C ASN A 294 -25.36 20.38 1.95
N ASP A 295 -26.43 19.60 1.98
CA ASP A 295 -27.84 20.04 1.92
C ASP A 295 -28.53 19.99 3.29
N GLY A 296 -27.76 19.78 4.37
CA GLY A 296 -28.27 19.63 5.73
C GLY A 296 -28.62 18.19 6.12
N SER A 297 -28.53 17.23 5.20
CA SER A 297 -28.77 15.80 5.51
C SER A 297 -27.56 15.07 6.10
N TYR A 298 -26.39 15.70 6.13
CA TYR A 298 -25.14 15.12 6.64
C TYR A 298 -24.91 15.51 8.11
N ALA A 299 -24.33 14.59 8.87
CA ALA A 299 -24.00 14.82 10.29
C ALA A 299 -22.95 15.93 10.47
N ALA A 300 -22.03 16.05 9.52
CA ALA A 300 -21.03 17.11 9.49
C ALA A 300 -20.45 17.29 8.08
N GLN A 301 -19.79 18.43 7.87
CA GLN A 301 -18.90 18.66 6.74
C GLN A 301 -17.46 18.70 7.23
N LEU A 302 -16.57 17.93 6.58
CA LEU A 302 -15.18 17.76 7.01
C LEU A 302 -14.42 19.08 7.07
N GLU A 303 -14.60 19.96 6.08
CA GLU A 303 -13.98 21.28 6.05
C GLU A 303 -14.48 22.19 7.19
N LYS A 304 -15.74 22.02 7.62
CA LYS A 304 -16.30 22.76 8.76
C LYS A 304 -15.73 22.30 10.09
N LEU A 305 -15.40 21.02 10.21
CA LEU A 305 -14.69 20.53 11.40
C LEU A 305 -13.31 21.20 11.54
N LEU A 306 -12.65 21.54 10.43
CA LEU A 306 -11.36 22.23 10.43
C LEU A 306 -11.41 23.69 10.88
N GLU A 307 -12.59 24.33 10.86
CA GLU A 307 -12.76 25.74 11.26
C GLU A 307 -12.79 25.93 12.78
N VAL A 308 -13.04 24.86 13.55
CA VAL A 308 -13.16 24.91 15.01
C VAL A 308 -11.91 24.28 15.64
N PRO A 309 -10.92 25.07 16.10
CA PRO A 309 -9.68 24.52 16.65
C PRO A 309 -9.96 23.51 17.76
N GLY A 310 -9.31 22.36 17.68
CA GLY A 310 -9.48 21.28 18.63
C GLY A 310 -8.17 20.55 18.86
N SER A 311 -8.02 20.00 20.07
CA SER A 311 -6.92 19.11 20.40
C SER A 311 -7.43 17.94 21.20
N THR A 312 -7.01 16.75 20.79
CA THR A 312 -7.31 15.51 21.49
C THR A 312 -6.00 14.84 21.85
N GLU A 313 -5.93 14.19 23.02
CA GLU A 313 -4.85 13.26 23.31
C GLU A 313 -4.97 12.02 22.42
N VAL A 314 -3.82 11.41 22.12
CA VAL A 314 -3.76 10.12 21.44
C VAL A 314 -4.35 9.06 22.37
N VAL A 315 -5.44 8.43 21.94
CA VAL A 315 -6.13 7.43 22.74
C VAL A 315 -5.22 6.19 22.91
N PRO A 316 -5.02 5.70 24.15
CA PRO A 316 -4.30 4.46 24.40
C PRO A 316 -4.97 3.25 23.73
N VAL A 317 -4.17 2.43 23.05
CA VAL A 317 -4.61 1.19 22.39
C VAL A 317 -3.72 0.04 22.79
N GLU A 318 -4.23 -1.18 22.71
CA GLU A 318 -3.37 -2.36 22.74
C GLU A 318 -2.76 -2.58 21.37
N SER A 319 -1.58 -3.20 21.33
CA SER A 319 -0.84 -3.47 20.10
C SER A 319 -1.63 -4.32 19.09
N GLU A 320 -2.49 -5.23 19.58
CA GLU A 320 -3.36 -6.08 18.78
C GLU A 320 -4.72 -5.46 18.42
N ASN A 321 -5.01 -4.25 18.88
CA ASN A 321 -6.22 -3.56 18.41
C ASN A 321 -6.10 -3.26 16.92
N THR A 322 -7.19 -3.47 16.18
CA THR A 322 -7.30 -3.11 14.77
C THR A 322 -7.07 -1.61 14.60
N ALA A 323 -6.25 -1.24 13.62
CA ALA A 323 -5.96 0.15 13.27
C ALA A 323 -6.50 0.51 11.89
N LEU A 324 -6.45 -0.45 10.97
CA LEU A 324 -6.82 -0.27 9.57
C LEU A 324 -7.43 -1.55 9.02
N ILE A 325 -8.58 -1.43 8.36
CA ILE A 325 -9.13 -2.47 7.50
C ILE A 325 -9.04 -1.97 6.07
N THR A 326 -8.43 -2.74 5.17
CA THR A 326 -8.54 -2.45 3.72
C THR A 326 -9.33 -3.55 3.05
N PHE A 327 -10.05 -3.23 2.00
CA PHE A 327 -10.71 -4.23 1.18
C PHE A 327 -9.92 -4.56 -0.07
N THR A 328 -9.88 -5.84 -0.40
CA THR A 328 -9.35 -6.32 -1.68
C THR A 328 -10.47 -6.98 -2.46
N THR A 329 -10.49 -6.83 -3.78
CA THR A 329 -11.57 -7.36 -4.63
C THR A 329 -11.71 -8.88 -4.56
N GLY A 330 -10.63 -9.60 -4.22
CA GLY A 330 -10.62 -11.05 -4.05
C GLY A 330 -10.92 -11.82 -5.35
N SER A 331 -10.30 -12.98 -5.53
CA SER A 331 -10.58 -13.84 -6.71
C SER A 331 -12.04 -14.33 -6.78
N SER A 332 -12.75 -14.32 -5.64
CA SER A 332 -14.15 -14.74 -5.51
C SER A 332 -15.18 -13.66 -5.87
N GLY A 333 -14.76 -12.42 -6.19
CA GLY A 333 -15.64 -11.30 -6.52
C GLY A 333 -16.30 -10.60 -5.33
N THR A 334 -16.38 -11.25 -4.16
CA THR A 334 -16.76 -10.60 -2.89
C THR A 334 -15.54 -9.99 -2.21
N PRO A 335 -15.54 -8.69 -1.88
CA PRO A 335 -14.42 -8.05 -1.21
C PRO A 335 -14.12 -8.67 0.16
N LYS A 336 -12.84 -8.91 0.44
CA LYS A 336 -12.36 -9.42 1.74
C LYS A 336 -11.66 -8.31 2.52
N GLY A 337 -12.06 -8.14 3.77
CA GLY A 337 -11.42 -7.18 4.69
C GLY A 337 -10.10 -7.73 5.23
N ALA A 338 -9.01 -7.06 4.90
CA ALA A 338 -7.69 -7.32 5.48
C ALA A 338 -7.54 -6.50 6.77
N ASN A 339 -7.67 -7.17 7.91
CA ASN A 339 -7.48 -6.58 9.24
C ASN A 339 -5.98 -6.33 9.50
N ARG A 340 -5.62 -5.07 9.78
CA ARG A 340 -4.27 -4.67 10.19
C ARG A 340 -4.33 -4.05 11.57
N THR A 341 -3.71 -4.73 12.53
CA THR A 341 -3.53 -4.23 13.89
C THR A 341 -2.50 -3.11 13.91
N HIS A 342 -2.44 -2.36 15.01
CA HIS A 342 -1.36 -1.40 15.21
C HIS A 342 0.03 -2.07 15.14
N ARG A 343 0.22 -3.22 15.81
CA ARG A 343 1.49 -3.96 15.75
C ARG A 343 1.83 -4.43 14.34
N PHE A 344 0.84 -4.87 13.56
CA PHE A 344 1.06 -5.27 12.17
C PHE A 344 1.63 -4.10 11.35
N LEU A 345 1.03 -2.92 11.46
CA LEU A 345 1.48 -1.73 10.73
C LEU A 345 2.88 -1.26 11.20
N CYS A 346 3.15 -1.30 12.51
CA CYS A 346 4.47 -0.99 13.04
C CYS A 346 5.53 -1.98 12.54
N ALA A 347 5.24 -3.28 12.57
CA ALA A 347 6.13 -4.32 12.05
C ALA A 347 6.38 -4.15 10.55
N GLN A 348 5.34 -3.86 9.76
CA GLN A 348 5.47 -3.56 8.34
C GLN A 348 6.38 -2.36 8.09
N HIS A 349 6.18 -1.26 8.82
CA HIS A 349 7.01 -0.06 8.71
C HIS A 349 8.48 -0.37 9.07
N GLU A 350 8.72 -1.10 10.16
CA GLU A 350 10.06 -1.51 10.57
C GLU A 350 10.74 -2.38 9.51
N SER A 351 10.02 -3.34 8.92
CA SER A 351 10.54 -4.16 7.81
C SER A 351 10.85 -3.30 6.58
N LEU A 352 9.93 -2.44 6.16
CA LEU A 352 10.12 -1.56 5.00
C LEU A 352 11.30 -0.60 5.21
N SER A 353 11.46 -0.04 6.41
CA SER A 353 12.55 0.89 6.70
C SER A 353 13.95 0.30 6.50
N GLN A 354 14.08 -1.04 6.61
CA GLN A 354 15.34 -1.76 6.41
C GLN A 354 15.65 -2.01 4.93
N VAL A 355 14.61 -2.24 4.11
CA VAL A 355 14.77 -2.61 2.69
C VAL A 355 14.55 -1.44 1.73
N VAL A 356 13.85 -0.41 2.17
CA VAL A 356 13.44 0.80 1.43
C VAL A 356 13.88 2.02 2.27
N PRO A 357 15.19 2.20 2.56
CA PRO A 357 15.64 3.28 3.43
C PRO A 357 15.52 4.66 2.75
N TYR A 358 15.07 5.63 3.53
CA TYR A 358 15.07 7.05 3.16
C TYR A 358 16.26 7.78 3.79
N GLY A 359 16.89 8.63 3.00
CA GLY A 359 17.83 9.65 3.46
C GLY A 359 17.11 10.94 3.90
N PRO A 360 17.81 11.84 4.59
CA PRO A 360 17.23 13.03 5.19
C PRO A 360 16.70 14.05 4.17
N THR A 361 17.16 13.98 2.93
CA THR A 361 16.79 14.89 1.83
C THR A 361 15.86 14.24 0.80
N ASP A 362 15.42 13.01 1.05
CA ASP A 362 14.60 12.31 0.08
C ASP A 362 13.21 12.94 -0.04
N LYS A 363 12.69 12.84 -1.26
CA LYS A 363 11.30 13.10 -1.59
C LYS A 363 10.80 11.91 -2.40
N ASP A 364 9.64 11.41 -2.03
CA ASP A 364 9.06 10.23 -2.66
C ASP A 364 7.66 10.52 -3.18
N MET A 365 7.36 10.01 -4.38
CA MET A 365 6.03 10.05 -4.98
C MET A 365 5.47 8.63 -5.09
N PRO A 366 4.69 8.19 -4.08
CA PRO A 366 3.97 6.94 -4.13
C PRO A 366 2.61 7.10 -4.82
N ALA A 367 2.30 6.21 -5.76
CA ALA A 367 0.97 6.11 -6.38
C ALA A 367 0.06 5.06 -5.72
N PHE A 368 0.33 4.74 -4.45
CA PHE A 368 -0.42 3.77 -3.64
C PHE A 368 -0.83 4.42 -2.32
N PRO A 369 -2.13 4.69 -2.08
CA PRO A 369 -2.60 5.41 -0.89
C PRO A 369 -2.09 4.85 0.44
N ILE A 370 -2.09 3.52 0.58
CA ILE A 370 -1.62 2.85 1.81
C ILE A 370 -0.10 2.89 1.95
N PHE A 371 0.66 2.87 0.85
CA PHE A 371 2.13 2.96 0.92
C PHE A 371 2.58 4.32 1.45
N SER A 372 1.87 5.40 1.12
CA SER A 372 2.17 6.74 1.63
C SER A 372 2.11 6.84 3.16
N LEU A 373 1.37 5.95 3.84
CA LEU A 373 1.39 5.88 5.30
C LEU A 373 2.78 5.50 5.83
N ASN A 374 3.51 4.62 5.11
CA ASN A 374 4.88 4.29 5.44
C ASN A 374 5.79 5.51 5.27
N ASN A 375 5.60 6.31 4.22
CA ASN A 375 6.39 7.52 4.01
C ASN A 375 6.21 8.53 5.15
N LEU A 376 4.97 8.75 5.57
CA LEU A 376 4.64 9.63 6.69
C LEU A 376 5.16 9.09 8.02
N ALA A 377 5.15 7.76 8.21
CA ALA A 377 5.80 7.13 9.37
C ALA A 377 7.33 7.23 9.33
N SER A 378 7.94 7.21 8.14
CA SER A 378 9.39 7.41 7.93
C SER A 378 9.82 8.88 8.05
N GLY A 379 8.90 9.83 8.01
CA GLY A 379 9.23 11.25 8.06
C GLY A 379 9.74 11.81 6.73
N VAL A 380 9.51 11.11 5.60
CA VAL A 380 9.96 11.56 4.27
C VAL A 380 8.93 12.50 3.64
N THR A 381 9.41 13.54 2.94
CA THR A 381 8.54 14.43 2.18
C THR A 381 7.81 13.62 1.10
N THR A 382 6.49 13.56 1.20
CA THR A 382 5.66 12.77 0.28
C THR A 382 4.98 13.68 -0.73
N ILE A 383 5.28 13.48 -2.00
CA ILE A 383 4.63 14.19 -3.10
C ILE A 383 3.42 13.36 -3.53
N LEU A 384 2.22 13.93 -3.37
CA LEU A 384 1.01 13.31 -3.92
C LEU A 384 1.03 13.47 -5.45
N PRO A 385 0.93 12.37 -6.22
CA PRO A 385 0.80 12.42 -7.67
C PRO A 385 -0.36 13.33 -8.09
N ALA A 386 -0.10 14.22 -9.03
CA ALA A 386 -1.07 15.13 -9.62
C ALA A 386 -1.91 14.43 -10.71
N ILE A 387 -2.33 13.20 -10.44
CA ILE A 387 -3.10 12.34 -11.35
C ILE A 387 -4.31 11.74 -10.62
N SER A 388 -5.30 11.28 -11.37
CA SER A 388 -6.43 10.55 -10.81
C SER A 388 -6.18 9.04 -10.89
N LEU A 389 -5.91 8.40 -9.75
CA LEU A 389 -5.80 6.94 -9.69
C LEU A 389 -7.11 6.23 -10.09
N ALA A 390 -8.24 6.90 -9.89
CA ALA A 390 -9.57 6.42 -10.25
C ALA A 390 -9.91 6.57 -11.74
N ALA A 391 -9.26 7.52 -12.42
CA ALA A 391 -9.53 7.87 -13.81
C ALA A 391 -8.21 8.19 -14.53
N PRO A 392 -7.45 7.15 -14.93
CA PRO A 392 -6.20 7.33 -15.66
C PRO A 392 -6.40 8.13 -16.95
N SER A 393 -5.39 8.92 -17.31
CA SER A 393 -5.41 9.83 -18.46
C SER A 393 -4.10 9.72 -19.26
N ASP A 394 -4.17 10.03 -20.56
CA ASP A 394 -2.99 10.08 -21.43
C ASP A 394 -1.96 11.14 -20.99
N ARG A 395 -2.36 12.07 -20.11
CA ARG A 395 -1.48 13.10 -19.54
C ARG A 395 -0.76 12.67 -18.26
N ASP A 396 -1.10 11.52 -17.68
CA ASP A 396 -0.58 11.11 -16.36
C ASP A 396 0.94 10.94 -16.36
N SER A 397 1.49 10.37 -17.43
CA SER A 397 2.94 10.19 -17.57
C SER A 397 3.67 11.54 -17.66
N ALA A 398 3.11 12.49 -18.42
CA ALA A 398 3.66 13.85 -18.50
C ALA A 398 3.62 14.56 -17.15
N ALA A 399 2.50 14.43 -16.41
CA ALA A 399 2.33 15.04 -15.10
C ALA A 399 3.32 14.47 -14.08
N MET A 400 3.45 13.14 -14.00
CA MET A 400 4.43 12.49 -13.12
C MET A 400 5.86 12.88 -13.47
N VAL A 401 6.21 12.95 -14.77
CA VAL A 401 7.55 13.41 -15.19
C VAL A 401 7.79 14.88 -14.83
N SER A 402 6.79 15.76 -14.99
CA SER A 402 6.86 17.14 -14.52
C SER A 402 7.16 17.19 -13.02
N GLN A 403 6.40 16.44 -12.21
CA GLN A 403 6.63 16.37 -10.77
C GLN A 403 8.04 15.85 -10.45
N ILE A 404 8.52 14.79 -11.11
CA ILE A 404 9.87 14.25 -10.89
C ILE A 404 10.95 15.29 -11.14
N LEU A 405 10.87 15.98 -12.28
CA LEU A 405 11.88 16.97 -12.68
C LEU A 405 11.85 18.22 -11.78
N HIS A 406 10.67 18.80 -11.56
CA HIS A 406 10.54 20.10 -10.90
C HIS A 406 10.55 20.02 -9.38
N GLU A 407 10.01 18.94 -8.80
CA GLU A 407 10.13 18.69 -7.35
C GLU A 407 11.48 18.06 -6.98
N LYS A 408 12.31 17.70 -7.98
CA LYS A 408 13.58 16.99 -7.79
C LYS A 408 13.39 15.74 -6.96
N LEU A 409 12.43 14.91 -7.36
CA LEU A 409 12.14 13.65 -6.68
C LEU A 409 13.37 12.76 -6.67
N THR A 410 13.65 12.14 -5.53
CA THR A 410 14.77 11.20 -5.38
C THR A 410 14.29 9.75 -5.38
N CYS A 411 13.04 9.53 -4.95
CA CYS A 411 12.39 8.23 -4.93
C CYS A 411 11.02 8.31 -5.63
N THR A 412 10.58 7.19 -6.19
CA THR A 412 9.18 7.02 -6.58
C THR A 412 8.74 5.57 -6.39
N THR A 413 7.46 5.38 -6.05
CA THR A 413 6.84 4.06 -5.86
C THR A 413 5.60 3.95 -6.74
N LEU A 414 5.70 3.22 -7.85
CA LEU A 414 4.68 3.18 -8.91
C LEU A 414 4.30 1.75 -9.26
N SER A 415 3.06 1.53 -9.70
CA SER A 415 2.68 0.26 -10.31
C SER A 415 3.48 0.00 -11.59
N PRO A 416 3.66 -1.27 -12.02
CA PRO A 416 4.34 -1.57 -13.28
C PRO A 416 3.74 -0.83 -14.47
N SER A 417 2.40 -0.69 -14.52
CA SER A 417 1.72 0.05 -15.59
C SER A 417 2.08 1.53 -15.61
N MET A 418 2.14 2.18 -14.45
CA MET A 418 2.51 3.60 -14.35
C MET A 418 3.98 3.81 -14.70
N LEU A 419 4.86 2.92 -14.22
CA LEU A 419 6.29 2.99 -14.53
C LEU A 419 6.55 2.80 -16.03
N ASN A 420 5.82 1.89 -16.70
CA ASN A 420 5.88 1.72 -18.14
C ASN A 420 5.45 2.99 -18.88
N GLY A 421 4.37 3.65 -18.44
CA GLY A 421 3.91 4.92 -19.01
C GLY A 421 4.96 6.03 -18.89
N VAL A 422 5.52 6.22 -17.68
CA VAL A 422 6.60 7.19 -17.43
C VAL A 422 7.82 6.88 -18.28
N SER A 423 8.25 5.61 -18.36
CA SER A 423 9.42 5.21 -19.14
C SER A 423 9.22 5.45 -20.64
N ALA A 424 8.08 5.05 -21.20
CA ALA A 424 7.74 5.29 -22.61
C ALA A 424 7.70 6.80 -22.93
N TYR A 425 7.12 7.61 -22.04
CA TYR A 425 7.09 9.05 -22.18
C TYR A 425 8.50 9.66 -22.17
N CYS A 426 9.37 9.23 -21.24
CA CYS A 426 10.76 9.68 -21.18
C CYS A 426 11.55 9.31 -22.44
N ILE A 427 11.40 8.10 -22.96
CA ILE A 427 12.06 7.65 -24.20
C ILE A 427 11.62 8.52 -25.39
N ALA A 428 10.30 8.72 -25.55
CA ALA A 428 9.74 9.50 -26.65
C ALA A 428 10.21 10.97 -26.63
N ASN A 429 10.42 11.53 -25.43
CA ASN A 429 10.81 12.93 -25.24
C ASN A 429 12.32 13.12 -24.94
N LYS A 430 13.12 12.04 -24.99
CA LYS A 430 14.57 12.04 -24.67
C LYS A 430 14.89 12.63 -23.29
N ILE A 431 14.08 12.30 -22.29
CA ILE A 431 14.21 12.79 -20.91
C ILE A 431 14.97 11.76 -20.07
N GLN A 432 15.92 12.25 -19.27
CA GLN A 432 16.57 11.47 -18.22
C GLN A 432 16.13 11.98 -16.84
N LEU A 433 15.64 11.08 -15.99
CA LEU A 433 15.18 11.39 -14.64
C LEU A 433 16.34 11.29 -13.63
N VAL A 434 17.37 12.12 -13.83
CA VAL A 434 18.66 12.01 -13.12
C VAL A 434 18.59 12.22 -11.60
N SER A 435 17.52 12.84 -11.10
CA SER A 435 17.33 13.02 -9.66
C SER A 435 16.89 11.74 -8.95
N LEU A 436 16.26 10.80 -9.67
CA LEU A 436 15.80 9.55 -9.10
C LEU A 436 16.99 8.64 -8.80
N ARG A 437 17.21 8.37 -7.52
CA ARG A 437 18.18 7.38 -7.05
C ARG A 437 17.54 6.02 -6.76
N ARG A 438 16.21 5.96 -6.64
CA ARG A 438 15.47 4.74 -6.29
C ARG A 438 14.08 4.71 -6.91
N VAL A 439 13.71 3.56 -7.47
CA VAL A 439 12.36 3.27 -7.94
C VAL A 439 11.90 1.98 -7.27
N VAL A 440 10.68 1.97 -6.73
CA VAL A 440 10.02 0.78 -6.19
C VAL A 440 8.78 0.50 -7.03
N THR A 441 8.55 -0.78 -7.35
CA THR A 441 7.37 -1.19 -8.12
C THR A 441 6.80 -2.50 -7.58
N GLY A 442 5.49 -2.67 -7.71
CA GLY A 442 4.74 -3.81 -7.17
C GLY A 442 3.28 -3.83 -7.60
#